data_AF-A0A7C3KZ77-F1
#
_entry.id   AF-A0A7C3KZ77-F1
#
_cell.length_a   1.000
_cell.length_b   1.000
_cell.length_c   1.000
_cell.angle_alpha   90.00
_cell.angle_beta   90.00
_cell.angle_gamma   90.00
#
_symmetry.space_group_name_H-M   'P 1'
#
loop_
_entity.id
_entity.type
_entity.pdbx_description
1 polymer ?
#
loop_
_entity_poly.entity_id
_entity_poly.type
_entity_poly.pdbx_seq_one_letter_code
_entity_poly.pdbx_strand_id
1 'polypeptide(L)'
;MAVRGAGSVVVGGGVGGNDGGEKVEEIARMLREINSRATLSDDAVRVLNRHNERDVLVKAIEEDISAGDWEPALILVRELADRCGYRVDAEEYRKRIERARSETVDREVHEALGEFERLLEERRWDVAMADAARIARLWPESPRAMGLRERVEHARAACRAELEREFLVAAKDGRAERALEVLKEFDFYLTPEEAAPYQELVRGLVTRARENLGAEFKLAVQDRNWKRASEVGERVIAEFPNTRMAAEIREVIDEIRERGRG
;
A
#
# COMPACT_ATOMS: atom_id res chain seq x y z
N MET A 1 35.11 -81.34 -91.90
CA MET A 1 36.45 -81.97 -91.83
C MET A 1 37.25 -81.21 -90.79
N ALA A 2 38.00 -81.89 -89.91
CA ALA A 2 38.68 -81.24 -88.77
C ALA A 2 39.99 -80.56 -89.17
N VAL A 3 40.52 -79.67 -88.31
CA VAL A 3 41.90 -79.73 -87.73
C VAL A 3 42.06 -78.65 -86.63
N ARG A 4 43.00 -78.90 -85.70
CA ARG A 4 43.30 -78.16 -84.46
C ARG A 4 44.32 -77.02 -84.62
N GLY A 5 44.36 -76.12 -83.64
CA GLY A 5 45.51 -75.29 -83.22
C GLY A 5 45.02 -74.16 -82.29
N ALA A 6 45.20 -74.17 -80.96
CA ALA A 6 46.44 -73.89 -80.21
C ALA A 6 47.12 -72.56 -80.63
N GLY A 7 47.29 -71.54 -79.78
CA GLY A 7 46.88 -71.31 -78.39
C GLY A 7 47.65 -70.09 -77.81
N SER A 8 47.09 -69.37 -76.83
CA SER A 8 47.84 -68.37 -76.03
C SER A 8 47.10 -68.05 -74.71
N VAL A 9 47.82 -67.62 -73.68
CA VAL A 9 47.36 -67.40 -72.28
C VAL A 9 47.93 -66.07 -71.75
N VAL A 10 47.37 -65.56 -70.63
CA VAL A 10 47.70 -64.31 -69.87
C VAL A 10 47.38 -63.01 -70.66
N VAL A 11 46.89 -61.87 -70.15
CA VAL A 11 46.62 -61.23 -68.81
C VAL A 11 45.30 -60.39 -68.97
N GLY A 12 44.50 -59.95 -67.99
CA GLY A 12 44.41 -60.12 -66.53
C GLY A 12 44.05 -58.79 -65.80
N GLY A 13 42.90 -58.73 -65.10
CA GLY A 13 42.34 -57.51 -64.46
C GLY A 13 41.39 -56.72 -65.39
N GLY A 14 40.36 -56.00 -64.93
CA GLY A 14 39.92 -55.70 -63.55
C GLY A 14 39.34 -54.28 -63.49
N VAL A 15 38.01 -54.11 -63.62
CA VAL A 15 37.35 -52.79 -63.61
C VAL A 15 36.14 -52.82 -62.67
N GLY A 16 36.32 -52.22 -61.49
CA GLY A 16 35.29 -52.09 -60.46
C GLY A 16 35.78 -51.13 -59.38
N GLY A 17 35.55 -49.83 -59.59
CA GLY A 17 36.00 -48.78 -58.66
C GLY A 17 35.95 -47.38 -59.26
N ASN A 18 34.79 -46.72 -59.16
CA ASN A 18 34.67 -45.27 -59.38
C ASN A 18 33.69 -44.60 -58.38
N ASP A 19 32.63 -45.31 -57.98
CA ASP A 19 31.59 -44.84 -57.02
C ASP A 19 32.13 -44.49 -55.61
N GLY A 20 33.27 -45.05 -55.21
CA GLY A 20 33.93 -44.70 -53.95
C GLY A 20 34.69 -43.37 -53.99
N GLY A 21 35.20 -42.97 -55.16
CA GLY A 21 35.97 -41.74 -55.32
C GLY A 21 35.08 -40.50 -55.21
N GLU A 22 33.95 -40.50 -55.92
CA GLU A 22 32.99 -39.39 -55.90
C GLU A 22 32.42 -39.13 -54.50
N LYS A 23 32.08 -40.20 -53.76
CA LYS A 23 31.60 -40.09 -52.36
C LYS A 23 32.68 -39.56 -51.42
N VAL A 24 33.94 -39.94 -51.60
CA VAL A 24 35.07 -39.41 -50.81
C VAL A 24 35.33 -37.94 -51.16
N GLU A 25 35.23 -37.53 -52.43
CA GLU A 25 35.33 -36.12 -52.82
C GLU A 25 34.15 -35.28 -52.32
N GLU A 26 32.94 -35.82 -52.31
CA GLU A 26 31.75 -35.17 -51.78
C GLU A 26 31.86 -34.98 -50.26
N ILE A 27 32.25 -36.03 -49.52
CA ILE A 27 32.55 -35.94 -48.08
C ILE A 27 33.68 -34.94 -47.85
N ALA A 28 34.76 -34.95 -48.64
CA ALA A 28 35.85 -33.98 -48.52
C ALA A 28 35.44 -32.55 -48.92
N ARG A 29 34.34 -32.36 -49.67
CA ARG A 29 33.74 -31.06 -49.99
C ARG A 29 32.89 -30.57 -48.82
N MET A 30 32.00 -31.42 -48.28
CA MET A 30 31.23 -31.12 -47.07
C MET A 30 32.15 -30.85 -45.87
N LEU A 31 33.22 -31.63 -45.70
CA LEU A 31 34.20 -31.42 -44.63
C LEU A 31 34.96 -30.11 -44.79
N ARG A 32 35.19 -29.64 -46.03
CA ARG A 32 35.76 -28.31 -46.30
C ARG A 32 34.77 -27.18 -46.05
N GLU A 33 33.47 -27.36 -46.25
CA GLU A 33 32.44 -26.39 -45.85
C GLU A 33 32.21 -26.35 -44.33
N ILE A 34 32.25 -27.51 -43.66
CA ILE A 34 32.18 -27.59 -42.20
C ILE A 34 33.43 -26.95 -41.58
N ASN A 35 34.62 -27.25 -42.13
CA ASN A 35 35.87 -26.65 -41.67
C ASN A 35 35.95 -25.15 -42.01
N SER A 36 35.45 -24.69 -43.16
CA SER A 36 35.41 -23.25 -43.46
C SER A 36 34.50 -22.48 -42.51
N ARG A 37 33.36 -23.09 -42.09
CA ARG A 37 32.50 -22.58 -41.01
C ARG A 37 33.16 -22.64 -39.63
N ALA A 38 33.96 -23.67 -39.34
CA ALA A 38 34.76 -23.77 -38.11
C ALA A 38 35.96 -22.80 -38.08
N THR A 39 36.43 -22.32 -39.24
CA THR A 39 37.47 -21.27 -39.35
C THR A 39 36.92 -19.85 -39.38
N LEU A 40 35.60 -19.64 -39.23
CA LEU A 40 35.12 -18.37 -38.70
C LEU A 40 35.64 -18.28 -37.27
N SER A 41 36.69 -17.47 -37.08
CA SER A 41 37.29 -17.18 -35.77
C SER A 41 36.22 -16.96 -34.70
N ASP A 42 36.49 -17.33 -33.44
CA ASP A 42 35.58 -17.06 -32.31
C ASP A 42 35.14 -15.58 -32.27
N ASP A 43 35.99 -14.66 -32.72
CA ASP A 43 35.68 -13.25 -32.89
C ASP A 43 34.63 -12.97 -33.98
N ALA A 44 34.67 -13.69 -35.10
CA ALA A 44 33.67 -13.59 -36.17
C ALA A 44 32.34 -14.21 -35.74
N VAL A 45 32.36 -15.35 -35.04
CA VAL A 45 31.16 -15.97 -34.45
C VAL A 45 30.54 -15.03 -33.41
N ARG A 46 31.34 -14.42 -32.53
CA ARG A 46 30.90 -13.39 -31.60
C ARG A 46 30.30 -12.18 -32.30
N VAL A 47 30.95 -11.62 -33.32
CA VAL A 47 30.43 -10.44 -34.04
C VAL A 47 29.10 -10.74 -34.73
N LEU A 48 28.92 -11.94 -35.29
CA LEU A 48 27.68 -12.37 -35.92
C LEU A 48 26.55 -12.59 -34.89
N ASN A 49 26.84 -13.27 -33.77
CA ASN A 49 25.84 -13.58 -32.75
C ASN A 49 25.54 -12.41 -31.79
N ARG A 50 26.41 -11.39 -31.71
CA ARG A 50 26.29 -10.23 -30.81
C ARG A 50 24.92 -9.56 -30.83
N HIS A 51 24.27 -9.49 -31.99
CA HIS A 51 22.93 -8.89 -32.13
C HIS A 51 21.86 -9.78 -31.48
N ASN A 52 21.89 -11.10 -31.72
CA ASN A 52 20.98 -12.04 -31.07
C ASN A 52 21.22 -12.10 -29.56
N GLU A 53 22.49 -12.08 -29.11
CA GLU A 53 22.84 -12.05 -27.68
C GLU A 53 22.32 -10.76 -27.01
N ARG A 54 22.49 -9.60 -27.66
CA ARG A 54 21.90 -8.32 -27.23
C ARG A 54 20.39 -8.41 -27.15
N ASP A 55 19.72 -8.92 -28.17
CA ASP A 55 18.24 -8.95 -28.22
C ASP A 55 17.64 -9.92 -27.18
N VAL A 56 18.35 -11.01 -26.83
CA VAL A 56 17.99 -11.90 -25.72
C VAL A 56 18.20 -11.22 -24.36
N LEU A 57 19.36 -10.57 -24.15
CA LEU A 57 19.65 -9.84 -22.92
C LEU A 57 18.67 -8.68 -22.70
N VAL A 58 18.35 -7.91 -23.76
CA VAL A 58 17.39 -6.81 -23.71
C VAL A 58 16.00 -7.31 -23.30
N LYS A 59 15.51 -8.42 -23.87
CA LYS A 59 14.22 -8.98 -23.48
C LYS A 59 14.20 -9.41 -22.01
N ALA A 60 15.24 -10.12 -21.55
CA ALA A 60 15.35 -10.52 -20.16
C ALA A 60 15.40 -9.31 -19.20
N ILE A 61 16.14 -8.24 -19.56
CA ILE A 61 16.16 -6.98 -18.80
C ILE A 61 14.76 -6.34 -18.74
N GLU A 62 14.00 -6.34 -19.83
CA GLU A 62 12.64 -5.79 -19.86
C GLU A 62 11.61 -6.66 -19.10
N GLU A 63 11.78 -7.98 -19.11
CA GLU A 63 11.03 -8.93 -18.28
C GLU A 63 11.31 -8.69 -16.79
N ASP A 64 12.58 -8.64 -16.37
CA ASP A 64 12.99 -8.38 -14.98
C ASP A 64 12.51 -6.99 -14.50
N ILE A 65 12.62 -5.94 -15.33
CA ILE A 65 12.06 -4.60 -15.05
C ILE A 65 10.54 -4.66 -14.82
N SER A 66 9.84 -5.50 -15.58
CA SER A 66 8.38 -5.64 -15.49
C SER A 66 7.93 -6.49 -14.29
N ALA A 67 8.78 -7.43 -13.86
CA ALA A 67 8.61 -8.22 -12.64
C ALA A 67 8.95 -7.44 -11.35
N GLY A 68 9.78 -6.39 -11.46
CA GLY A 68 10.32 -5.65 -10.31
C GLY A 68 11.64 -6.24 -9.78
N ASP A 69 12.26 -7.16 -10.52
CA ASP A 69 13.51 -7.83 -10.17
C ASP A 69 14.72 -6.96 -10.54
N TRP A 70 14.87 -5.85 -9.81
CA TRP A 70 15.86 -4.81 -10.11
C TRP A 70 17.32 -5.29 -10.05
N GLU A 71 17.65 -6.19 -9.14
CA GLU A 71 19.04 -6.66 -8.96
C GLU A 71 19.47 -7.65 -10.07
N PRO A 72 18.64 -8.66 -10.46
CA PRO A 72 18.84 -9.41 -11.71
C PRO A 72 18.96 -8.52 -12.95
N ALA A 73 18.05 -7.56 -13.14
CA ALA A 73 18.10 -6.63 -14.27
C ALA A 73 19.44 -5.85 -14.32
N LEU A 74 19.93 -5.37 -13.16
CA LEU A 74 21.21 -4.66 -13.06
C LEU A 74 22.42 -5.56 -13.35
N ILE A 75 22.34 -6.87 -13.08
CA ILE A 75 23.39 -7.83 -13.46
C ILE A 75 23.40 -8.00 -14.98
N LEU A 76 22.24 -8.25 -15.60
CA LEU A 76 22.13 -8.38 -17.06
C LEU A 76 22.58 -7.12 -17.80
N VAL A 77 22.28 -5.92 -17.27
CA VAL A 77 22.77 -4.64 -17.79
C VAL A 77 24.30 -4.54 -17.76
N ARG A 78 24.98 -5.07 -16.72
CA ARG A 78 26.45 -5.15 -16.70
C ARG A 78 26.96 -6.12 -17.76
N GLU A 79 26.31 -7.28 -17.93
CA GLU A 79 26.69 -8.24 -18.97
C GLU A 79 26.55 -7.65 -20.39
N LEU A 80 25.50 -6.86 -20.64
CA LEU A 80 25.29 -6.10 -21.88
C LEU A 80 26.42 -5.07 -22.13
N ALA A 81 26.86 -4.37 -21.09
CA ALA A 81 27.96 -3.41 -21.16
C ALA A 81 29.32 -4.07 -21.44
N ASP A 82 29.61 -5.20 -20.78
CA ASP A 82 30.94 -5.81 -20.77
C ASP A 82 31.15 -6.90 -21.83
N ARG A 83 30.15 -7.75 -22.12
CA ARG A 83 30.28 -8.82 -23.15
C ARG A 83 29.97 -8.31 -24.55
N CYS A 84 28.94 -7.48 -24.68
CA CYS A 84 28.44 -7.05 -25.98
C CYS A 84 28.96 -5.67 -26.41
N GLY A 85 29.50 -4.88 -25.46
CA GLY A 85 30.12 -3.57 -25.69
C GLY A 85 29.14 -2.39 -25.81
N TYR A 86 27.84 -2.62 -25.63
CA TYR A 86 26.79 -1.59 -25.76
C TYR A 86 26.66 -0.76 -24.48
N ARG A 87 27.72 -0.01 -24.16
CA ARG A 87 27.79 0.80 -22.93
C ARG A 87 26.77 1.94 -22.86
N VAL A 88 26.33 2.46 -24.01
CA VAL A 88 25.29 3.50 -24.08
C VAL A 88 23.93 2.90 -23.71
N ASP A 89 23.51 1.85 -24.43
CA ASP A 89 22.26 1.12 -24.16
C ASP A 89 22.19 0.65 -22.69
N ALA A 90 23.28 0.06 -22.17
CA ALA A 90 23.35 -0.40 -20.78
C ALA A 90 23.13 0.73 -19.76
N GLU A 91 23.68 1.93 -20.02
CA GLU A 91 23.48 3.10 -19.17
C GLU A 91 22.04 3.65 -19.27
N GLU A 92 21.38 3.53 -20.43
CA GLU A 92 19.95 3.85 -20.58
C GLU A 92 19.05 2.86 -19.81
N TYR A 93 19.31 1.55 -19.93
CA TYR A 93 18.59 0.54 -19.15
C TYR A 93 18.83 0.70 -17.65
N ARG A 94 20.06 1.04 -17.22
CA ARG A 94 20.36 1.37 -15.83
C ARG A 94 19.48 2.52 -15.31
N LYS A 95 19.41 3.63 -16.04
CA LYS A 95 18.55 4.79 -15.70
C LYS A 95 17.06 4.46 -15.74
N ARG A 96 16.64 3.50 -16.56
CA ARG A 96 15.26 3.00 -16.60
C ARG A 96 14.94 2.14 -15.37
N ILE A 97 15.84 1.25 -14.96
CA ILE A 97 15.72 0.44 -13.74
C ILE A 97 15.70 1.33 -12.49
N GLU A 98 16.66 2.24 -12.35
CA GLU A 98 16.77 3.13 -11.17
C GLU A 98 15.50 4.00 -11.02
N ARG A 99 14.94 4.48 -12.13
CA ARG A 99 13.67 5.21 -12.16
C ARG A 99 12.47 4.33 -11.80
N ALA A 100 12.29 3.18 -12.44
CA ALA A 100 11.17 2.27 -12.15
C ALA A 100 11.18 1.78 -10.69
N ARG A 101 12.38 1.59 -10.12
CA ARG A 101 12.58 1.30 -8.70
C ARG A 101 12.17 2.48 -7.81
N SER A 102 12.59 3.72 -8.12
CA SER A 102 12.15 4.92 -7.39
C SER A 102 10.64 5.09 -7.46
N GLU A 103 10.05 5.02 -8.66
CA GLU A 103 8.59 5.15 -8.87
C GLU A 103 7.78 4.09 -8.12
N THR A 104 8.37 2.92 -7.86
CA THR A 104 7.75 1.86 -7.05
C THR A 104 7.86 2.15 -5.55
N VAL A 105 9.04 2.52 -5.06
CA VAL A 105 9.23 2.93 -3.65
C VAL A 105 8.39 4.17 -3.30
N ASP A 106 8.33 5.18 -4.19
CA ASP A 106 7.53 6.39 -4.01
C ASP A 106 6.03 6.08 -3.93
N ARG A 107 5.56 5.04 -4.63
CA ARG A 107 4.18 4.55 -4.58
C ARG A 107 3.88 3.83 -3.26
N GLU A 108 4.75 2.91 -2.84
CA GLU A 108 4.62 2.22 -1.53
C GLU A 108 4.61 3.22 -0.37
N VAL A 109 5.50 4.22 -0.40
CA VAL A 109 5.53 5.32 0.56
C VAL A 109 4.23 6.12 0.51
N HIS A 110 3.70 6.42 -0.68
CA HIS A 110 2.44 7.17 -0.82
C HIS A 110 1.23 6.39 -0.28
N GLU A 111 1.13 5.10 -0.56
CA GLU A 111 0.07 4.21 -0.05
C GLU A 111 0.13 4.10 1.48
N ALA A 112 1.34 3.90 2.05
CA ALA A 112 1.53 3.88 3.50
C ALA A 112 1.19 5.22 4.17
N LEU A 113 1.48 6.35 3.51
CA LEU A 113 1.09 7.68 4.00
C LEU A 113 -0.42 7.92 3.92
N GLY A 114 -1.11 7.39 2.91
CA GLY A 114 -2.57 7.46 2.82
C GLY A 114 -3.27 6.72 3.96
N GLU A 115 -2.78 5.53 4.31
CA GLU A 115 -3.27 4.78 5.48
C GLU A 115 -2.96 5.49 6.80
N PHE A 116 -1.77 6.09 6.93
CA PHE A 116 -1.41 6.93 8.08
C PHE A 116 -2.33 8.16 8.21
N GLU A 117 -2.66 8.83 7.11
CA GLU A 117 -3.55 10.00 7.11
C GLU A 117 -4.98 9.61 7.47
N ARG A 118 -5.48 8.46 6.98
CA ARG A 118 -6.77 7.88 7.41
C ARG A 118 -6.79 7.59 8.92
N LEU A 119 -5.70 7.10 9.51
CA LEU A 119 -5.61 6.88 10.96
C LEU A 119 -5.66 8.19 11.78
N LEU A 120 -5.18 9.31 11.24
CA LEU A 120 -5.32 10.64 11.86
C LEU A 120 -6.76 11.14 11.79
N GLU A 121 -7.43 10.99 10.65
CA GLU A 121 -8.85 11.35 10.48
C GLU A 121 -9.76 10.54 11.41
N GLU A 122 -9.49 9.24 11.58
CA GLU A 122 -10.16 8.37 12.55
C GLU A 122 -9.83 8.68 14.02
N ARG A 123 -8.97 9.68 14.30
CA ARG A 123 -8.45 10.03 15.64
C ARG A 123 -7.77 8.87 16.38
N ARG A 124 -7.18 7.91 15.65
CA ARG A 124 -6.56 6.69 16.22
C ARG A 124 -5.10 6.90 16.58
N TRP A 125 -4.86 7.85 17.48
CA TRP A 125 -3.54 8.41 17.80
C TRP A 125 -2.45 7.36 18.09
N ASP A 126 -2.72 6.36 18.93
CA ASP A 126 -1.72 5.34 19.29
C ASP A 126 -1.31 4.47 18.09
N VAL A 127 -2.27 4.16 17.22
CA VAL A 127 -2.05 3.38 15.99
C VAL A 127 -1.30 4.22 14.97
N ALA A 128 -1.67 5.50 14.80
CA ALA A 128 -0.95 6.44 13.96
C ALA A 128 0.50 6.67 14.43
N MET A 129 0.76 6.72 15.74
CA MET A 129 2.11 6.80 16.30
C MET A 129 2.95 5.55 16.04
N ALA A 130 2.36 4.37 16.19
CA ALA A 130 3.01 3.11 15.85
C ALA A 130 3.31 3.02 14.34
N ASP A 131 2.41 3.51 13.50
CA ASP A 131 2.59 3.51 12.05
C ASP A 131 3.65 4.53 11.59
N ALA A 132 3.60 5.78 12.09
CA ALA A 132 4.66 6.77 11.87
C ALA A 132 6.06 6.21 12.24
N ALA A 133 6.14 5.44 13.33
CA ALA A 133 7.37 4.75 13.74
C ALA A 133 7.79 3.61 12.80
N ARG A 134 6.84 2.95 12.13
CA ARG A 134 7.06 1.90 11.13
C ARG A 134 7.52 2.49 9.80
N ILE A 135 6.80 3.48 9.27
CA ILE A 135 7.10 4.16 8.01
C ILE A 135 8.51 4.79 8.05
N ALA A 136 8.85 5.49 9.13
CA ALA A 136 10.18 6.08 9.32
C ALA A 136 11.33 5.05 9.45
N ARG A 137 11.04 3.78 9.72
CA ARG A 137 12.05 2.69 9.73
C ARG A 137 12.18 1.99 8.39
N LEU A 138 11.09 1.88 7.63
CA LEU A 138 11.07 1.25 6.30
C LEU A 138 11.69 2.15 5.24
N TRP A 139 11.43 3.46 5.31
CA TRP A 139 11.91 4.44 4.31
C TRP A 139 12.60 5.65 4.97
N PRO A 140 13.74 5.45 5.67
CA PRO A 140 14.42 6.53 6.42
C PRO A 140 14.93 7.67 5.52
N GLU A 141 15.27 7.36 4.27
CA GLU A 141 15.74 8.34 3.27
C GLU A 141 14.60 9.18 2.65
N SER A 142 13.32 8.84 2.92
CA SER A 142 12.19 9.56 2.33
C SER A 142 11.88 10.83 3.16
N PRO A 143 11.96 12.04 2.57
CA PRO A 143 11.59 13.27 3.28
C PRO A 143 10.14 13.29 3.76
N ARG A 144 9.26 12.49 3.13
CA ARG A 144 7.85 12.35 3.52
C ARG A 144 7.64 11.47 4.76
N ALA A 145 8.59 10.58 5.06
CA ALA A 145 8.58 9.75 6.26
C ALA A 145 9.16 10.48 7.50
N MET A 146 9.87 11.58 7.29
CA MET A 146 10.36 12.45 8.35
C MET A 146 9.21 13.23 9.01
N GLY A 147 9.33 13.51 10.31
CA GLY A 147 8.34 14.33 11.04
C GLY A 147 6.96 13.70 11.25
N LEU A 148 6.70 12.47 10.78
CA LEU A 148 5.37 11.85 10.90
C LEU A 148 4.86 11.76 12.35
N ARG A 149 5.75 11.49 13.32
CA ARG A 149 5.39 11.49 14.75
C ARG A 149 4.94 12.87 15.23
N GLU A 150 5.66 13.92 14.84
CA GLU A 150 5.30 15.30 15.16
C GLU A 150 3.96 15.68 14.52
N ARG A 151 3.66 15.19 13.30
CA ARG A 151 2.34 15.35 12.68
C ARG A 151 1.22 14.71 13.53
N VAL A 152 1.43 13.55 14.15
CA VAL A 152 0.42 12.95 15.05
C VAL A 152 0.21 13.82 16.29
N GLU A 153 1.28 14.23 16.96
CA GLU A 153 1.19 15.05 18.17
C GLU A 153 0.55 16.42 17.88
N HIS A 154 0.89 17.06 16.75
CA HIS A 154 0.23 18.29 16.28
C HIS A 154 -1.26 18.07 15.98
N ALA A 155 -1.63 16.98 15.30
CA ALA A 155 -3.04 16.68 15.03
C ALA A 155 -3.83 16.41 16.32
N ARG A 156 -3.25 15.68 17.28
CA ARG A 156 -3.84 15.41 18.60
C ARG A 156 -4.01 16.70 19.40
N ALA A 157 -2.99 17.56 19.43
CA ALA A 157 -3.03 18.86 20.11
C ALA A 157 -4.06 19.81 19.48
N ALA A 158 -4.15 19.84 18.15
CA ALA A 158 -5.16 20.62 17.43
C ALA A 158 -6.59 20.11 17.73
N CYS A 159 -6.80 18.78 17.74
CA CYS A 159 -8.08 18.19 18.12
C CYS A 159 -8.48 18.54 19.57
N ARG A 160 -7.52 18.50 20.51
CA ARG A 160 -7.74 18.91 21.91
C ARG A 160 -8.14 20.38 22.01
N ALA A 161 -7.42 21.27 21.31
CA ALA A 161 -7.70 22.71 21.32
C ALA A 161 -9.05 23.05 20.67
N GLU A 162 -9.48 22.31 19.65
CA GLU A 162 -10.79 22.46 19.03
C GLU A 162 -11.92 22.03 19.99
N LEU A 163 -11.78 20.88 20.66
CA LEU A 163 -12.74 20.42 21.68
C LEU A 163 -12.86 21.41 22.85
N GLU A 164 -11.74 21.95 23.34
CA GLU A 164 -11.74 23.01 24.35
C GLU A 164 -12.50 24.25 23.87
N ARG A 165 -12.22 24.71 22.65
CA ARG A 165 -12.88 25.87 22.04
C ARG A 165 -14.38 25.66 21.91
N GLU A 166 -14.83 24.51 21.40
CA GLU A 166 -16.25 24.20 21.26
C GLU A 166 -16.94 24.14 22.63
N PHE A 167 -16.31 23.48 23.62
CA PHE A 167 -16.80 23.42 25.00
C PHE A 167 -17.01 24.82 25.60
N LEU A 168 -16.00 25.69 25.52
CA LEU A 168 -16.08 27.05 26.08
C LEU A 168 -17.11 27.92 25.36
N VAL A 169 -17.26 27.79 24.04
CA VAL A 169 -18.29 28.50 23.27
C VAL A 169 -19.69 28.01 23.65
N ALA A 170 -19.92 26.70 23.69
CA ALA A 170 -21.21 26.12 24.08
C ALA A 170 -21.60 26.50 25.52
N ALA A 171 -20.63 26.49 26.44
CA ALA A 171 -20.82 26.91 27.83
C ALA A 171 -21.20 28.39 27.94
N LYS A 172 -20.48 29.28 27.22
CA LYS A 172 -20.74 30.72 27.20
C LYS A 172 -22.11 31.07 26.61
N ASP A 173 -22.51 30.38 25.54
CA ASP A 173 -23.81 30.56 24.91
C ASP A 173 -24.96 29.96 25.73
N GLY A 174 -24.67 29.30 26.86
CA GLY A 174 -25.65 28.69 27.73
C GLY A 174 -26.27 27.39 27.19
N ARG A 175 -25.66 26.79 26.15
CA ARG A 175 -26.03 25.50 25.55
C ARG A 175 -25.45 24.36 26.41
N ALA A 176 -25.99 24.24 27.62
CA ALA A 176 -25.44 23.40 28.69
C ALA A 176 -25.32 21.92 28.30
N GLU A 177 -26.32 21.39 27.60
CA GLU A 177 -26.35 20.00 27.12
C GLU A 177 -25.21 19.75 26.13
N ARG A 178 -25.06 20.62 25.12
CA ARG A 178 -23.98 20.51 24.13
C ARG A 178 -22.60 20.66 24.77
N ALA A 179 -22.44 21.57 25.73
CA ALA A 179 -21.19 21.71 26.46
C ALA A 179 -20.82 20.42 27.22
N LEU A 180 -21.79 19.75 27.85
CA LEU A 180 -21.57 18.47 28.54
C LEU A 180 -21.34 17.28 27.59
N GLU A 181 -21.85 17.33 26.35
CA GLU A 181 -21.51 16.36 25.30
C GLU A 181 -20.04 16.51 24.88
N VAL A 182 -19.62 17.73 24.50
CA VAL A 182 -18.24 18.02 24.07
C VAL A 182 -17.26 17.71 25.21
N LEU A 183 -17.63 18.02 26.45
CA LEU A 183 -16.82 17.70 27.63
C LEU A 183 -16.51 16.19 27.75
N LYS A 184 -17.46 15.30 27.41
CA LYS A 184 -17.21 13.85 27.42
C LYS A 184 -16.14 13.44 26.41
N GLU A 185 -16.09 14.07 25.23
CA GLU A 185 -15.00 13.86 24.28
C GLU A 185 -13.68 14.50 24.75
N PHE A 186 -13.74 15.68 25.37
CA PHE A 186 -12.58 16.44 25.83
C PHE A 186 -11.88 15.80 27.04
N ASP A 187 -12.62 15.19 27.96
CA ASP A 187 -12.11 14.53 29.18
C ASP A 187 -11.08 13.44 28.87
N PHE A 188 -11.23 12.70 27.76
CA PHE A 188 -10.24 11.72 27.28
C PHE A 188 -8.85 12.32 26.94
N TYR A 189 -8.75 13.65 26.83
CA TYR A 189 -7.51 14.38 26.53
C TYR A 189 -6.98 15.18 27.72
N LEU A 190 -7.65 15.13 28.88
CA LEU A 190 -7.27 15.87 30.08
C LEU A 190 -6.69 14.95 31.16
N THR A 191 -5.62 15.41 31.79
CA THR A 191 -5.23 14.90 33.12
C THR A 191 -6.10 15.52 34.22
N PRO A 192 -6.17 14.91 35.43
CA PRO A 192 -6.93 15.47 36.55
C PRO A 192 -6.52 16.90 36.94
N GLU A 193 -5.24 17.25 36.74
CA GLU A 193 -4.71 18.59 37.00
C GLU A 193 -5.21 19.61 35.96
N GLU A 194 -5.23 19.23 34.68
CA GLU A 194 -5.76 20.06 33.59
C GLU A 194 -7.29 20.17 33.62
N ALA A 195 -7.99 19.18 34.19
CA ALA A 195 -9.44 19.22 34.38
C ALA A 195 -9.86 20.14 35.54
N ALA A 196 -8.98 20.39 36.52
CA ALA A 196 -9.30 21.15 37.74
C ALA A 196 -9.90 22.57 37.50
N PRO A 197 -9.39 23.40 36.56
CA PRO A 197 -9.94 24.73 36.31
C PRO A 197 -11.39 24.73 35.80
N TYR A 198 -11.81 23.66 35.12
CA TYR A 198 -13.15 23.57 34.55
C TYR A 198 -14.20 23.07 35.55
N GLN A 199 -13.81 22.50 36.70
CA GLN A 199 -14.74 21.81 37.62
C GLN A 199 -15.95 22.68 38.05
N GLU A 200 -15.73 23.94 38.39
CA GLU A 200 -16.83 24.83 38.82
C GLU A 200 -17.74 25.23 37.65
N LEU A 201 -17.15 25.46 36.46
CA LEU A 201 -17.92 25.69 35.23
C LEU A 201 -18.79 24.48 34.90
N VAL A 202 -18.21 23.28 34.94
CA VAL A 202 -18.91 22.01 34.71
C VAL A 202 -20.02 21.80 35.73
N ARG A 203 -19.80 22.10 37.02
CA ARG A 203 -20.84 22.04 38.06
C ARG A 203 -22.03 22.96 37.75
N GLY A 204 -21.75 24.16 37.26
CA GLY A 204 -22.77 25.10 36.77
C GLY A 204 -23.55 24.55 35.56
N LEU A 205 -22.84 24.00 34.57
CA LEU A 205 -23.44 23.40 33.37
C LEU A 205 -24.32 22.18 33.70
N VAL A 206 -23.86 21.28 34.57
CA VAL A 206 -24.62 20.12 35.08
C VAL A 206 -25.91 20.57 35.77
N THR A 207 -25.83 21.61 36.59
CA THR A 207 -27.01 22.17 37.27
C THR A 207 -28.01 22.76 36.28
N ARG A 208 -27.52 23.52 35.28
CA ARG A 208 -28.34 24.16 34.24
C ARG A 208 -28.98 23.15 33.28
N ALA A 209 -28.24 22.14 32.81
CA ALA A 209 -28.77 21.11 31.92
C ALA A 209 -29.89 20.29 32.60
N ARG A 210 -29.72 19.95 33.89
CA ARG A 210 -30.77 19.33 34.70
C ARG A 210 -32.02 20.20 34.80
N GLU A 211 -31.86 21.51 34.98
CA GLU A 211 -32.97 22.46 35.07
C GLU A 211 -33.69 22.66 33.73
N ASN A 212 -32.93 22.75 32.63
CA ASN A 212 -33.46 22.78 31.27
C ASN A 212 -34.31 21.55 30.96
N LEU A 213 -33.80 20.33 31.19
CA LEU A 213 -34.54 19.08 30.99
C LEU A 213 -35.77 18.98 31.90
N GLY A 214 -35.67 19.43 33.15
CA GLY A 214 -36.79 19.50 34.07
C GLY A 214 -37.89 20.49 33.64
N ALA A 215 -37.50 21.59 32.98
CA ALA A 215 -38.43 22.52 32.37
C ALA A 215 -39.07 21.93 31.10
N GLU A 216 -38.28 21.29 30.23
CA GLU A 216 -38.78 20.63 29.01
C GLU A 216 -39.79 19.53 29.35
N PHE A 217 -39.51 18.69 30.36
CA PHE A 217 -40.44 17.66 30.83
C PHE A 217 -41.77 18.27 31.30
N LYS A 218 -41.71 19.34 32.10
CA LYS A 218 -42.92 20.03 32.60
C LYS A 218 -43.74 20.64 31.47
N LEU A 219 -43.10 21.27 30.48
CA LEU A 219 -43.77 21.81 29.30
C LEU A 219 -44.43 20.69 28.48
N ALA A 220 -43.70 19.60 28.19
CA ALA A 220 -44.26 18.47 27.45
C ALA A 220 -45.48 17.81 28.15
N VAL A 221 -45.48 17.75 29.49
CA VAL A 221 -46.63 17.30 30.28
C VAL A 221 -47.79 18.30 30.24
N GLN A 222 -47.52 19.61 30.30
CA GLN A 222 -48.55 20.67 30.20
C GLN A 222 -49.22 20.68 28.82
N ASP A 223 -48.43 20.55 27.76
CA ASP A 223 -48.88 20.50 26.36
C ASP A 223 -49.52 19.14 25.99
N ARG A 224 -49.58 18.19 26.94
CA ARG A 224 -50.07 16.80 26.75
C ARG A 224 -49.32 16.02 25.67
N ASN A 225 -48.09 16.41 25.37
CA ASN A 225 -47.21 15.68 24.46
C ASN A 225 -46.56 14.51 25.20
N TRP A 226 -47.36 13.49 25.50
CA TRP A 226 -46.97 12.33 26.32
C TRP A 226 -45.76 11.59 25.77
N LYS A 227 -45.63 11.51 24.44
CA LYS A 227 -44.45 10.92 23.78
C LYS A 227 -43.18 11.72 24.13
N ARG A 228 -43.18 13.04 23.94
CA ARG A 228 -42.03 13.88 24.29
C ARG A 228 -41.74 13.86 25.80
N ALA A 229 -42.79 13.88 26.62
CA ALA A 229 -42.64 13.76 28.07
C ALA A 229 -41.98 12.43 28.48
N SER A 230 -42.32 11.30 27.84
CA SER A 230 -41.64 10.03 28.11
C SER A 230 -40.16 10.04 27.68
N GLU A 231 -39.85 10.56 26.49
CA GLU A 231 -38.47 10.66 25.98
C GLU A 231 -37.58 11.51 26.91
N VAL A 232 -38.06 12.68 27.32
CA VAL A 232 -37.31 13.60 28.21
C VAL A 232 -37.23 13.03 29.62
N GLY A 233 -38.29 12.38 30.11
CA GLY A 233 -38.31 11.74 31.43
C GLY A 233 -37.29 10.59 31.54
N GLU A 234 -37.23 9.72 30.54
CA GLU A 234 -36.23 8.64 30.46
C GLU A 234 -34.80 9.21 30.41
N ARG A 235 -34.56 10.30 29.67
CA ARG A 235 -33.27 11.00 29.68
C ARG A 235 -32.89 11.57 31.04
N VAL A 236 -33.80 12.22 31.76
CA VAL A 236 -33.52 12.71 33.13
C VAL A 236 -33.16 11.55 34.07
N ILE A 237 -33.86 10.42 33.94
CA ILE A 237 -33.59 9.22 34.74
C ILE A 237 -32.20 8.62 34.45
N ALA A 238 -31.78 8.63 33.18
CA ALA A 238 -30.49 8.08 32.75
C ALA A 238 -29.30 9.02 33.03
N GLU A 239 -29.44 10.31 32.72
CA GLU A 239 -28.39 11.32 32.85
C GLU A 239 -28.23 11.82 34.30
N PHE A 240 -29.31 11.83 35.11
CA PHE A 240 -29.32 12.39 36.47
C PHE A 240 -29.94 11.45 37.53
N PRO A 241 -29.53 10.18 37.61
CA PRO A 241 -30.25 9.10 38.30
C PRO A 241 -30.45 9.30 39.81
N ASN A 242 -29.56 10.04 40.45
CA ASN A 242 -29.53 10.30 41.90
C ASN A 242 -30.23 11.62 42.29
N THR A 243 -30.91 12.29 41.36
CA THR A 243 -31.64 13.52 41.66
C THR A 243 -33.06 13.23 42.13
N ARG A 244 -33.57 14.11 43.00
CA ARG A 244 -34.98 14.08 43.43
C ARG A 244 -35.94 14.14 42.23
N MET A 245 -35.61 14.93 41.21
CA MET A 245 -36.36 15.01 39.96
C MET A 245 -36.46 13.65 39.25
N ALA A 246 -35.36 12.91 39.14
CA ALA A 246 -35.37 11.56 38.56
C ALA A 246 -36.20 10.56 39.40
N ALA A 247 -36.23 10.70 40.72
CA ALA A 247 -37.11 9.89 41.58
C ALA A 247 -38.60 10.21 41.33
N GLU A 248 -38.98 11.50 41.35
CA GLU A 248 -40.35 11.96 41.07
C GLU A 248 -40.82 11.56 39.65
N ILE A 249 -39.94 11.61 38.64
CA ILE A 249 -40.27 11.16 37.28
C ILE A 249 -40.45 9.65 37.21
N ARG A 250 -39.65 8.83 37.91
CA ARG A 250 -39.81 7.35 37.92
C ARG A 250 -41.18 6.91 38.42
N GLU A 251 -41.81 7.67 39.33
CA GLU A 251 -43.14 7.35 39.87
C GLU A 251 -44.27 7.58 38.85
N VAL A 252 -44.07 8.48 37.87
CA VAL A 252 -45.11 8.88 36.89
C VAL A 252 -44.83 8.47 35.45
N ILE A 253 -43.62 8.01 35.13
CA ILE A 253 -43.17 7.75 33.76
C ILE A 253 -43.98 6.65 33.06
N ASP A 254 -44.39 5.62 33.79
CA ASP A 254 -45.14 4.50 33.22
C ASP A 254 -46.57 4.92 32.83
N GLU A 255 -47.24 5.73 33.65
CA GLU A 255 -48.56 6.31 33.32
C GLU A 255 -48.47 7.25 32.10
N ILE A 256 -47.41 8.07 32.01
CA ILE A 256 -47.14 8.91 30.84
C ILE A 256 -46.90 8.04 29.59
N ARG A 257 -46.19 6.91 29.73
CA ARG A 257 -45.92 5.98 28.61
C ARG A 257 -47.20 5.26 28.14
N GLU A 258 -48.11 4.90 29.05
CA GLU A 258 -49.42 4.36 28.68
C GLU A 258 -50.27 5.39 27.93
N ARG A 259 -50.34 6.63 28.44
CA ARG A 259 -51.04 7.75 27.79
C ARG A 259 -50.45 8.16 26.43
N GLY A 260 -49.18 7.85 26.17
CA GLY A 260 -48.52 8.06 24.88
C GLY A 260 -48.69 6.93 23.86
N ARG A 261 -49.35 5.82 24.23
CA ARG A 261 -49.65 4.67 23.35
C ARG A 261 -51.11 4.61 22.88
N GLY A 262 -52.00 5.38 23.50
CA GLY A 262 -53.42 5.55 23.10
C GLY A 262 -53.65 6.80 22.26
#